data_AF-A0A0R2MN45-F1
#
_entry.id   AF-A0A0R2MN45-F1
#
_cell.length_a   1.000
_cell.length_b   1.000
_cell.length_c   1.000
_cell.angle_alpha   90.00
_cell.angle_beta   90.00
_cell.angle_gamma   90.00
#
_symmetry.space_group_name_H-M   'P 1'
#
loop_
_entity.id
_entity.type
_entity.pdbx_description
1 polymer ?
#
loop_
_entity_poly.entity_id
_entity_poly.type
_entity_poly.pdbx_seq_one_letter_code
_entity_poly.pdbx_strand_id
1 'polypeptide(L)'
;MNNLGKQMRVLAFTVFLGTVFAFGSGFTILGHRGETYDHTRGIVEHSFASYDRAIADDADYIELDLRQSSDGVLVVSHDETTKRLTGVPDDIRSTTWAQLQRLSISKQEHLHSLEQILTRYARNPKVRFMIETRSVGGALSMEPKLVNLVKKYGLTSRVYYESFVPNSLARLKVLQPQVPVLLLVNGGADLTPAFLNHHRWVNSFGPYYEGLSRAEINRVRAQHQQIYPWFSNRHEPSDVRSVVGLGVDGIFTNWAFRYTLATRRQPYRRVVSINTHGRGSVNLLNGEGRYLNHYLHNGTRWRAYYRVYIRGTELVNIGGDQFIPQKYLK
;
A
#
# COMPACT_ATOMS: atom_id res chain seq x y z
N MET A 1 -66.84 -19.26 -16.88
CA MET A 1 -66.38 -17.91 -17.26
C MET A 1 -65.23 -17.51 -16.34
N ASN A 2 -64.06 -17.35 -16.95
CA ASN A 2 -62.83 -16.64 -16.54
C ASN A 2 -62.73 -16.00 -15.15
N ASN A 3 -61.69 -16.37 -14.39
CA ASN A 3 -60.53 -15.50 -14.05
C ASN A 3 -59.63 -16.25 -13.06
N LEU A 4 -58.44 -16.73 -13.46
CA LEU A 4 -57.15 -16.02 -13.51
C LEU A 4 -56.70 -15.34 -12.19
N GLY A 5 -55.56 -15.82 -11.67
CA GLY A 5 -54.70 -15.16 -10.68
C GLY A 5 -54.65 -15.92 -9.36
N LYS A 6 -53.51 -16.38 -8.83
CA LYS A 6 -52.11 -16.07 -9.10
C LYS A 6 -51.31 -17.16 -8.35
N GLN A 7 -50.70 -18.12 -9.04
CA GLN A 7 -49.78 -19.04 -8.37
C GLN A 7 -48.46 -18.30 -8.08
N MET A 8 -48.14 -18.16 -6.80
CA MET A 8 -46.85 -17.66 -6.32
C MET A 8 -45.75 -18.65 -6.72
N ARG A 9 -45.05 -18.35 -7.82
CA ARG A 9 -43.70 -18.87 -8.03
C ARG A 9 -42.78 -18.15 -7.06
N VAL A 10 -42.39 -18.82 -5.98
CA VAL A 10 -41.27 -18.39 -5.15
C VAL A 10 -39.99 -18.68 -5.95
N LEU A 11 -39.59 -17.70 -6.75
CA LEU A 11 -38.26 -17.69 -7.35
C LEU A 11 -37.29 -17.38 -6.21
N ALA A 12 -36.52 -18.36 -5.78
CA ALA A 12 -35.42 -18.17 -4.84
C ALA A 12 -34.35 -17.30 -5.53
N PHE A 13 -34.48 -15.98 -5.39
CA PHE A 13 -33.40 -15.05 -5.68
C PHE A 13 -32.41 -15.15 -4.52
N THR A 14 -31.44 -16.07 -4.65
CA THR A 14 -30.21 -15.96 -3.88
C THR A 14 -29.51 -14.71 -4.37
N VAL A 15 -29.75 -13.59 -3.69
CA VAL A 15 -28.99 -12.36 -3.87
C VAL A 15 -27.56 -12.69 -3.46
N PHE A 16 -26.71 -12.99 -4.43
CA PHE A 16 -25.28 -12.90 -4.26
C PHE A 16 -25.00 -11.42 -4.02
N LEU A 17 -24.96 -11.00 -2.75
CA LEU A 17 -24.29 -9.77 -2.35
C LEU A 17 -22.81 -9.99 -2.64
N GLY A 18 -22.45 -9.97 -3.92
CA GLY A 18 -21.10 -9.63 -4.32
C GLY A 18 -20.87 -8.27 -3.72
N THR A 19 -19.96 -8.18 -2.75
CA THR A 19 -19.29 -6.93 -2.42
C THR A 19 -18.77 -6.37 -3.73
N VAL A 20 -19.54 -5.46 -4.32
CA VAL A 20 -19.07 -4.55 -5.34
C VAL A 20 -17.93 -3.83 -4.65
N PHE A 21 -16.70 -4.18 -5.00
CA PHE A 21 -15.60 -3.26 -4.82
C PHE A 21 -16.03 -2.01 -5.57
N ALA A 22 -16.46 -0.98 -4.84
CA ALA A 22 -16.52 0.35 -5.40
C ALA A 22 -15.09 0.63 -5.86
N PHE A 23 -14.88 0.60 -7.17
CA PHE A 23 -13.67 1.14 -7.77
C PHE A 23 -13.66 2.62 -7.41
N GLY A 24 -12.98 2.95 -6.32
CA GLY A 24 -12.70 4.32 -5.96
C GLY A 24 -11.90 4.91 -7.11
N SER A 25 -12.47 5.90 -7.78
CA SER A 25 -11.81 6.79 -8.73
C SER A 25 -10.73 7.62 -8.01
N GLY A 26 -9.68 6.96 -7.54
CA GLY A 26 -8.63 7.53 -6.71
C GLY A 26 -7.33 6.75 -6.87
N PHE A 27 -6.22 7.48 -6.75
CA PHE A 27 -4.87 6.94 -6.85
C PHE A 27 -4.53 6.15 -5.58
N THR A 28 -4.22 4.85 -5.73
CA THR A 28 -3.95 3.93 -4.60
C THR A 28 -2.50 4.04 -4.15
N ILE A 29 -2.28 4.20 -2.86
CA ILE A 29 -0.95 4.30 -2.25
C ILE A 29 -0.64 3.00 -1.52
N LEU A 30 0.35 2.25 -2.00
CA LEU A 30 0.78 0.99 -1.41
C LEU A 30 2.09 1.25 -0.66
N GLY A 31 2.07 1.23 0.68
CA GLY A 31 3.25 1.45 1.51
C GLY A 31 4.21 0.27 1.40
N HIS A 32 5.24 0.41 0.55
CA HIS A 32 6.21 -0.63 0.22
C HIS A 32 7.05 -0.98 1.45
N ARG A 33 6.80 -2.18 2.01
CA ARG A 33 7.37 -2.64 3.29
C ARG A 33 7.07 -1.70 4.47
N GLY A 34 5.97 -0.97 4.37
CA GLY A 34 5.64 0.19 5.21
C GLY A 34 6.11 1.51 4.58
N GLU A 35 6.59 2.44 5.40
CA GLU A 35 7.21 3.69 4.94
C GLU A 35 8.62 3.79 5.52
N THR A 36 9.63 3.73 4.67
CA THR A 36 11.03 3.46 5.07
C THR A 36 12.00 4.59 4.78
N TYR A 37 11.56 5.68 4.14
CA TYR A 37 12.47 6.74 3.71
C TYR A 37 13.26 7.41 4.83
N ASP A 38 12.67 7.52 6.02
CA ASP A 38 13.25 8.24 7.15
C ASP A 38 14.30 7.38 7.87
N HIS A 39 15.31 6.90 7.14
CA HIS A 39 16.46 6.18 7.68
C HIS A 39 17.20 7.00 8.74
N THR A 40 17.10 8.33 8.67
CA THR A 40 17.62 9.26 9.70
C THR A 40 16.93 9.11 11.05
N ARG A 41 15.71 8.56 11.09
CA ARG A 41 15.00 8.16 12.33
C ARG A 41 15.12 6.66 12.63
N GLY A 42 15.88 5.91 11.85
CA GLY A 42 16.08 4.48 12.06
C GLY A 42 14.85 3.63 11.76
N ILE A 43 13.92 4.11 10.92
CA ILE A 43 12.79 3.31 10.47
C ILE A 43 13.31 2.30 9.44
N VAL A 44 13.12 1.01 9.74
CA VAL A 44 13.56 -0.11 8.89
C VAL A 44 12.37 -0.76 8.21
N GLU A 45 12.58 -1.35 7.04
CA GLU A 45 11.54 -2.10 6.34
C GLU A 45 10.98 -3.24 7.19
N HIS A 46 9.70 -3.57 6.99
CA HIS A 46 8.99 -4.64 7.70
C HIS A 46 9.00 -4.53 9.23
N SER A 47 9.03 -3.31 9.75
CA SER A 47 8.90 -3.02 11.18
C SER A 47 7.52 -2.47 11.51
N PHE A 48 7.07 -2.60 12.75
CA PHE A 48 5.88 -1.90 13.22
C PHE A 48 6.05 -0.39 13.05
N ALA A 49 7.25 0.16 13.24
CA ALA A 49 7.51 1.58 12.99
C ALA A 49 7.26 1.98 11.52
N SER A 50 7.68 1.16 10.53
CA SER A 50 7.43 1.46 9.11
C SER A 50 5.95 1.34 8.75
N TYR A 51 5.25 0.34 9.28
CA TYR A 51 3.82 0.16 9.06
C TYR A 51 2.97 1.26 9.72
N ASP A 52 3.26 1.60 10.97
CA ASP A 52 2.58 2.65 11.70
C ASP A 52 2.75 4.01 10.99
N ARG A 53 3.95 4.27 10.44
CA ARG A 53 4.20 5.47 9.62
C ARG A 53 3.36 5.47 8.34
N ALA A 54 3.39 4.40 7.56
CA ALA A 54 2.60 4.31 6.32
C ALA A 54 1.10 4.53 6.58
N ILE A 55 0.56 3.93 7.65
CA ILE A 55 -0.84 4.10 8.06
C ILE A 55 -1.11 5.55 8.47
N ALA A 56 -0.22 6.18 9.24
CA ALA A 56 -0.37 7.58 9.65
C ALA A 56 -0.32 8.56 8.47
N ASP A 57 0.37 8.18 7.41
CA ASP A 57 0.56 8.98 6.19
C ASP A 57 -0.48 8.63 5.11
N ASP A 58 -1.52 7.91 5.53
CA ASP A 58 -2.71 7.50 4.80
C ASP A 58 -2.45 6.59 3.59
N ALA A 59 -1.41 5.73 3.65
CA ALA A 59 -1.28 4.62 2.72
C ALA A 59 -2.57 3.77 2.72
N ASP A 60 -3.04 3.39 1.53
CA ASP A 60 -4.25 2.58 1.38
C ASP A 60 -4.01 1.11 1.75
N TYR A 61 -2.76 0.65 1.61
CA TYR A 61 -2.29 -0.67 2.01
C TYR A 61 -0.90 -0.57 2.65
N ILE A 62 -0.62 -1.47 3.59
CA ILE A 62 0.75 -1.83 3.93
C ILE A 62 1.14 -3.10 3.17
N GLU A 63 2.33 -3.10 2.57
CA GLU A 63 2.84 -4.23 1.78
C GLU A 63 3.76 -5.13 2.63
N LEU A 64 3.60 -6.45 2.46
CA LEU A 64 4.26 -7.51 3.21
C LEU A 64 4.89 -8.56 2.28
N ASP A 65 6.21 -8.54 2.14
CA ASP A 65 6.98 -9.63 1.57
C ASP A 65 6.99 -10.87 2.49
N LEU A 66 6.65 -12.05 1.97
CA LEU A 66 6.72 -13.29 2.73
C LEU A 66 7.90 -14.19 2.36
N ARG A 67 8.49 -14.77 3.41
CA ARG A 67 9.34 -15.96 3.39
C ARG A 67 8.75 -17.02 4.33
N GLN A 68 9.35 -18.21 4.34
CA GLN A 68 8.91 -19.31 5.18
C GLN A 68 10.10 -19.91 5.93
N SER A 69 9.97 -20.03 7.25
CA SER A 69 10.95 -20.69 8.12
C SER A 69 10.98 -22.20 7.91
N SER A 70 11.99 -22.89 8.45
CA SER A 70 12.12 -24.35 8.32
C SER A 70 10.99 -25.13 8.99
N ASP A 71 10.42 -24.59 10.08
CA ASP A 71 9.22 -25.08 10.77
C ASP A 71 7.92 -24.52 10.18
N GLY A 72 8.03 -23.76 9.08
CA GLY A 72 6.92 -23.43 8.22
C GLY A 72 6.11 -22.17 8.61
N VAL A 73 6.59 -21.38 9.55
CA VAL A 73 6.02 -20.07 9.90
C VAL A 73 6.25 -19.09 8.75
N LEU A 74 5.24 -18.26 8.44
CA LEU A 74 5.37 -17.19 7.46
C LEU A 74 6.07 -16.00 8.11
N VAL A 75 7.27 -15.69 7.63
CA VAL A 75 8.15 -14.63 8.11
C VAL A 75 8.03 -13.44 7.19
N VAL A 76 7.91 -12.23 7.72
CA VAL A 76 7.87 -11.01 6.91
C VAL A 76 9.30 -10.55 6.65
N SER A 77 9.75 -10.71 5.41
CA SER A 77 11.11 -10.37 4.97
C SER A 77 11.19 -10.41 3.44
N HIS A 78 11.77 -9.39 2.83
CA HIS A 78 12.04 -9.40 1.39
C HIS A 78 13.10 -10.43 0.98
N ASP A 79 14.22 -10.50 1.72
CA ASP A 79 15.39 -11.29 1.33
C ASP A 79 15.24 -12.76 1.77
N GLU A 80 15.98 -13.66 1.10
CA GLU A 80 16.10 -15.08 1.50
C GLU A 80 16.91 -15.27 2.77
N THR A 81 17.87 -14.36 3.00
CA THR A 81 18.74 -14.38 4.16
C THR A 81 18.47 -13.16 5.03
N THR A 82 18.76 -13.27 6.32
CA THR A 82 18.56 -12.18 7.28
C THR A 82 19.72 -11.17 7.31
N LYS A 83 20.75 -11.37 6.46
CA LYS A 83 22.03 -10.63 6.51
C LYS A 83 21.87 -9.13 6.38
N ARG A 84 21.12 -8.67 5.39
CA ARG A 84 21.01 -7.23 5.08
C ARG A 84 20.31 -6.47 6.20
N LEU A 85 19.28 -7.07 6.79
CA LEU A 85 18.43 -6.40 7.78
C LEU A 85 18.96 -6.55 9.21
N THR A 86 19.60 -7.68 9.53
CA THR A 86 19.98 -8.04 10.91
C THR A 86 21.49 -8.12 11.13
N GLY A 87 22.29 -8.13 10.05
CA GLY A 87 23.72 -8.43 10.09
C GLY A 87 24.06 -9.92 10.22
N VAL A 88 23.10 -10.76 10.61
CA VAL A 88 23.27 -12.22 10.76
C VAL A 88 22.89 -12.90 9.44
N PRO A 89 23.74 -13.77 8.84
CA PRO A 89 23.49 -14.33 7.52
C PRO A 89 22.68 -15.64 7.53
N ASP A 90 21.66 -15.76 8.38
CA ASP A 90 20.83 -16.97 8.43
C ASP A 90 19.95 -17.07 7.18
N ASP A 91 19.95 -18.24 6.52
CA ASP A 91 18.93 -18.60 5.53
C ASP A 91 17.60 -18.84 6.24
N ILE A 92 16.57 -18.07 5.88
CA ILE A 92 15.25 -18.15 6.51
C ILE A 92 14.66 -19.56 6.32
N ARG A 93 14.80 -20.15 5.13
CA ARG A 93 14.21 -21.46 4.81
C ARG A 93 14.82 -22.61 5.61
N SER A 94 16.04 -22.43 6.08
CA SER A 94 16.80 -23.43 6.82
C SER A 94 16.78 -23.20 8.34
N THR A 95 16.18 -22.10 8.80
CA THR A 95 16.20 -21.67 10.21
C THR A 95 14.79 -21.67 10.82
N THR A 96 14.68 -22.10 12.08
CA THR A 96 13.37 -22.16 12.77
C THR A 96 12.86 -20.77 13.13
N TRP A 97 11.55 -20.59 13.24
CA TRP A 97 10.98 -19.33 13.71
C TRP A 97 11.49 -18.94 15.10
N ALA A 98 11.68 -19.92 15.98
CA ALA A 98 12.20 -19.70 17.32
C ALA A 98 13.57 -18.98 17.31
N GLN A 99 14.42 -19.27 16.33
CA GLN A 99 15.71 -18.61 16.12
C GLN A 99 15.53 -17.26 15.42
N LEU A 100 14.77 -17.21 14.32
CA LEU A 100 14.59 -16.00 13.51
C LEU A 100 13.99 -14.84 14.31
N GLN A 101 13.00 -15.10 15.18
CA GLN A 101 12.32 -14.05 15.95
C GLN A 101 13.22 -13.35 16.98
N ARG A 102 14.44 -13.85 17.21
CA ARG A 102 15.44 -13.21 18.08
C ARG A 102 16.39 -12.29 17.34
N LEU A 103 16.32 -12.24 16.01
CA LEU A 103 17.20 -11.39 15.22
C LEU A 103 16.65 -9.96 15.22
N SER A 104 17.45 -9.02 15.74
CA SER A 104 17.12 -7.60 15.80
C SER A 104 17.13 -7.00 14.39
N ILE A 105 16.08 -6.26 14.05
CA ILE A 105 15.99 -5.46 12.82
C ILE A 105 16.19 -3.96 13.12
N SER A 106 15.96 -3.55 14.38
CA SER A 106 16.19 -2.21 14.88
C SER A 106 16.47 -2.24 16.39
N LYS A 107 16.77 -1.09 17.01
CA LYS A 107 17.01 -1.00 18.46
C LYS A 107 15.84 -1.53 19.32
N GLN A 108 14.63 -1.56 18.78
CA GLN A 108 13.40 -1.88 19.54
C GLN A 108 12.63 -3.06 18.96
N GLU A 109 13.02 -3.56 17.79
CA GLU A 109 12.24 -4.54 17.04
C GLU A 109 13.11 -5.70 16.54
N HIS A 110 12.46 -6.85 16.42
CA HIS A 110 13.03 -8.07 15.87
C HIS A 110 12.28 -8.46 14.59
N LEU A 111 12.73 -9.50 13.89
CA LEU A 111 11.96 -10.06 12.77
C LEU A 111 10.55 -10.43 13.23
N HIS A 112 9.59 -10.21 12.35
CA HIS A 112 8.17 -10.48 12.61
C HIS A 112 7.66 -11.66 11.78
N SER A 113 6.76 -12.45 12.36
CA SER A 113 5.92 -13.35 11.61
C SER A 113 4.71 -12.60 11.07
N LEU A 114 4.12 -13.10 9.98
CA LEU A 114 2.87 -12.56 9.47
C LEU A 114 1.80 -12.54 10.57
N GLU A 115 1.71 -13.59 11.37
CA GLU A 115 0.73 -13.67 12.46
C GLU A 115 0.90 -12.56 13.50
N GLN A 116 2.13 -12.16 13.84
CA GLN A 116 2.37 -11.03 14.74
C GLN A 116 1.87 -9.71 14.13
N ILE A 117 2.14 -9.49 12.83
CA ILE A 117 1.65 -8.31 12.10
C ILE A 117 0.11 -8.30 12.11
N LEU A 118 -0.53 -9.42 11.74
CA LEU A 118 -1.99 -9.51 11.71
C LEU A 118 -2.60 -9.31 13.11
N THR A 119 -1.98 -9.87 14.15
CA THR A 119 -2.43 -9.69 15.54
C THR A 119 -2.50 -8.22 15.93
N ARG A 120 -1.47 -7.44 15.56
CA ARG A 120 -1.41 -6.00 15.87
C ARG A 120 -2.48 -5.20 15.13
N TYR A 121 -2.68 -5.48 13.84
CA TYR A 121 -3.44 -4.58 12.96
C TYR A 121 -4.86 -5.07 12.61
N ALA A 122 -5.21 -6.33 12.87
CA ALA A 122 -6.50 -6.89 12.46
C ALA A 122 -7.70 -6.15 13.06
N ARG A 123 -7.58 -5.55 14.24
CA ARG A 123 -8.68 -4.79 14.86
C ARG A 123 -8.83 -3.37 14.34
N ASN A 124 -7.86 -2.85 13.59
CA ASN A 124 -7.97 -1.54 12.97
C ASN A 124 -8.66 -1.68 11.59
N PRO A 125 -9.91 -1.22 11.43
CA PRO A 125 -10.67 -1.40 10.19
C PRO A 125 -10.08 -0.61 9.01
N LYS A 126 -9.21 0.37 9.27
CA LYS A 126 -8.53 1.16 8.24
C LYS A 126 -7.35 0.42 7.60
N VAL A 127 -6.79 -0.59 8.27
CA VAL A 127 -5.60 -1.28 7.77
C VAL A 127 -6.00 -2.35 6.76
N ARG A 128 -5.39 -2.26 5.59
CA ARG A 128 -5.47 -3.25 4.51
C ARG A 128 -4.06 -3.72 4.17
N PHE A 129 -3.95 -4.95 3.68
CA PHE A 129 -2.67 -5.62 3.45
C PHE A 129 -2.52 -5.99 1.98
N MET A 130 -1.40 -5.62 1.38
CA MET A 130 -0.90 -6.26 0.18
C MET A 130 0.12 -7.31 0.63
N ILE A 131 -0.01 -8.55 0.20
CA ILE A 131 0.83 -9.65 0.73
C ILE A 131 1.44 -10.42 -0.43
N GLU A 132 2.77 -10.37 -0.53
CA GLU A 132 3.53 -11.07 -1.56
C GLU A 132 3.82 -12.52 -1.16
N THR A 133 3.47 -13.47 -2.02
CA THR A 133 3.90 -14.87 -1.91
C THR A 133 5.05 -15.19 -2.87
N ARG A 134 5.92 -16.11 -2.45
CA ARG A 134 7.02 -16.65 -3.25
C ARG A 134 7.01 -18.18 -3.23
N SER A 135 7.71 -18.79 -4.19
CA SER A 135 8.00 -20.23 -4.14
C SER A 135 8.98 -20.56 -3.02
N VAL A 136 8.77 -21.67 -2.31
CA VAL A 136 9.68 -22.18 -1.27
C VAL A 136 10.35 -23.44 -1.79
N GLY A 137 11.62 -23.33 -2.22
CA GLY A 137 12.31 -24.46 -2.86
C GLY A 137 11.58 -25.02 -4.08
N GLY A 138 10.86 -24.17 -4.82
CA GLY A 138 10.04 -24.55 -5.97
C GLY A 138 8.60 -24.97 -5.63
N ALA A 139 8.23 -25.09 -4.35
CA ALA A 139 6.88 -25.46 -3.92
C ALA A 139 6.00 -24.25 -3.56
N LEU A 140 4.68 -24.43 -3.72
CA LEU A 140 3.63 -23.48 -3.33
C LEU A 140 3.08 -23.85 -1.94
N SER A 141 3.93 -23.71 -0.92
CA SER A 141 3.65 -24.08 0.48
C SER A 141 3.16 -22.93 1.36
N MET A 142 3.27 -21.68 0.90
CA MET A 142 2.86 -20.50 1.68
C MET A 142 1.34 -20.29 1.66
N GLU A 143 0.72 -20.53 0.51
CA GLU A 143 -0.65 -20.14 0.18
C GLU A 143 -1.69 -20.75 1.12
N PRO A 144 -1.66 -22.06 1.46
CA PRO A 144 -2.62 -22.62 2.41
C PRO A 144 -2.51 -22.00 3.81
N LYS A 145 -1.28 -21.72 4.25
CA LYS A 145 -1.02 -21.11 5.57
C LYS A 145 -1.46 -19.65 5.60
N LEU A 146 -1.18 -18.90 4.54
CA LEU A 146 -1.62 -17.52 4.37
C LEU A 146 -3.14 -17.43 4.41
N VAL A 147 -3.83 -18.27 3.63
CA VAL A 147 -5.30 -18.33 3.61
C VAL A 147 -5.87 -18.65 5.00
N ASN A 148 -5.26 -19.59 5.73
CA ASN A 148 -5.69 -19.93 7.08
C ASN A 148 -5.54 -18.74 8.05
N LEU A 149 -4.43 -18.01 7.99
CA LEU A 149 -4.23 -16.80 8.80
C LEU A 149 -5.23 -15.70 8.43
N VAL A 150 -5.42 -15.42 7.13
CA VAL A 150 -6.38 -14.41 6.66
C VAL A 150 -7.81 -14.73 7.10
N LYS A 151 -8.21 -16.01 7.07
CA LYS A 151 -9.50 -16.48 7.60
C LYS A 151 -9.57 -16.33 9.13
N LYS A 152 -8.54 -16.79 9.85
CA LYS A 152 -8.45 -16.72 11.32
C LYS A 152 -8.66 -15.30 11.84
N TYR A 153 -8.10 -14.29 11.17
CA TYR A 153 -8.19 -12.88 11.57
C TYR A 153 -9.35 -12.12 10.89
N GLY A 154 -10.21 -12.79 10.11
CA GLY A 154 -11.36 -12.15 9.45
C GLY A 154 -10.98 -11.07 8.43
N LEU A 155 -9.85 -11.24 7.74
CA LEU A 155 -9.24 -10.19 6.90
C LEU A 155 -9.56 -10.30 5.40
N THR A 156 -10.42 -11.24 5.01
CA THR A 156 -10.69 -11.57 3.60
C THR A 156 -11.05 -10.33 2.75
N SER A 157 -11.77 -9.35 3.29
CA SER A 157 -12.15 -8.12 2.58
C SER A 157 -11.10 -7.00 2.64
N ARG A 158 -9.97 -7.22 3.32
CA ARG A 158 -8.90 -6.25 3.56
C ARG A 158 -7.54 -6.73 3.10
N VAL A 159 -7.49 -7.81 2.32
CA VAL A 159 -6.26 -8.38 1.77
C VAL A 159 -6.31 -8.31 0.25
N TYR A 160 -5.15 -8.07 -0.34
CA TYR A 160 -4.87 -8.18 -1.76
C TYR A 160 -3.59 -9.02 -1.87
N TYR A 161 -3.61 -10.11 -2.63
CA TYR A 161 -2.43 -10.95 -2.79
C TYR A 161 -1.61 -10.54 -4.01
N GLU A 162 -0.29 -10.66 -3.92
CA GLU A 162 0.60 -10.44 -5.04
C GLU A 162 1.70 -11.51 -5.14
N SER A 163 2.27 -11.67 -6.34
CA SER A 163 3.40 -12.58 -6.57
C SER A 163 3.98 -12.36 -7.96
N PHE A 164 5.27 -12.65 -8.12
CA PHE A 164 5.90 -12.88 -9.43
C PHE A 164 5.60 -14.29 -10.00
N VAL A 165 4.96 -15.17 -9.23
CA VAL A 165 4.69 -16.57 -9.60
C VAL A 165 3.20 -16.75 -9.93
N PRO A 166 2.78 -16.78 -11.22
CA PRO A 166 1.38 -16.91 -11.60
C PRO A 166 0.66 -18.12 -10.97
N ASN A 167 1.36 -19.25 -10.82
CA ASN A 167 0.79 -20.46 -10.22
C ASN A 167 0.49 -20.27 -8.72
N SER A 168 1.23 -19.42 -8.01
CA SER A 168 0.95 -19.04 -6.62
C SER A 168 -0.38 -18.29 -6.54
N LEU A 169 -0.57 -17.29 -7.40
CA LEU A 169 -1.82 -16.52 -7.48
C LEU A 169 -3.00 -17.37 -7.92
N ALA A 170 -2.82 -18.28 -8.88
CA ALA A 170 -3.87 -19.20 -9.31
C ALA A 170 -4.30 -20.12 -8.15
N ARG A 171 -3.35 -20.62 -7.36
CA ARG A 171 -3.63 -21.40 -6.14
C ARG A 171 -4.39 -20.57 -5.10
N LEU A 172 -4.02 -19.30 -4.88
CA LEU A 172 -4.74 -18.40 -3.98
C LEU A 172 -6.16 -18.12 -4.47
N LYS A 173 -6.39 -17.96 -5.79
CA LYS A 173 -7.75 -17.81 -6.34
C LYS A 173 -8.62 -19.04 -6.17
N VAL A 174 -8.05 -20.25 -6.18
CA VAL A 174 -8.80 -21.47 -5.84
C VAL A 174 -9.18 -21.49 -4.36
N LEU A 175 -8.24 -21.12 -3.47
CA LEU A 175 -8.44 -21.18 -2.02
C LEU A 175 -9.32 -20.05 -1.46
N GLN A 176 -9.28 -18.86 -2.08
CA GLN A 176 -10.03 -17.65 -1.72
C GLN A 176 -10.39 -16.83 -2.98
N PRO A 177 -11.37 -17.28 -3.79
CA PRO A 177 -11.71 -16.64 -5.08
C PRO A 177 -12.15 -15.17 -4.98
N GLN A 178 -12.66 -14.77 -3.83
CA GLN A 178 -13.12 -13.42 -3.51
C GLN A 178 -11.98 -12.42 -3.24
N VAL A 179 -10.77 -12.89 -2.92
CA VAL A 179 -9.62 -12.02 -2.66
C VAL A 179 -8.99 -11.63 -4.01
N PRO A 180 -8.74 -10.34 -4.26
CA PRO A 180 -8.13 -9.92 -5.51
C PRO A 180 -6.64 -10.32 -5.56
N VAL A 181 -6.13 -10.50 -6.79
CA VAL A 181 -4.72 -10.88 -7.05
C VAL A 181 -4.02 -9.94 -8.03
N LEU A 182 -2.78 -9.59 -7.72
CA LEU A 182 -1.91 -8.72 -8.50
C LEU A 182 -0.72 -9.52 -9.01
N LEU A 183 -0.51 -9.54 -10.34
CA LEU A 183 0.65 -10.22 -10.93
C LEU A 183 1.82 -9.24 -11.10
N LEU A 184 2.91 -9.51 -10.40
CA LEU A 184 4.15 -8.73 -10.51
C LEU A 184 4.91 -9.14 -11.77
N VAL A 185 5.46 -8.16 -12.49
CA VAL A 185 6.25 -8.35 -13.70
C VAL A 185 7.49 -7.45 -13.71
N ASN A 186 8.49 -7.79 -14.51
CA ASN A 186 9.80 -7.12 -14.49
C ASN A 186 9.83 -5.81 -15.27
N GLY A 187 8.78 -5.49 -16.02
CA GLY A 187 8.64 -4.19 -16.66
C GLY A 187 7.46 -4.11 -17.63
N GLY A 188 7.30 -2.94 -18.24
CA GLY A 188 6.24 -2.69 -19.23
C GLY A 188 6.29 -3.63 -20.45
N ALA A 189 7.50 -4.03 -20.87
CA ALA A 189 7.70 -4.91 -22.02
C ALA A 189 7.04 -6.30 -21.86
N ASP A 190 6.84 -6.75 -20.62
CA ASP A 190 6.15 -8.00 -20.32
C ASP A 190 4.63 -7.91 -20.62
N LEU A 191 4.07 -6.69 -20.64
CA LEU A 191 2.64 -6.41 -20.80
C LEU A 191 2.20 -6.42 -22.28
N THR A 192 2.59 -7.47 -23.00
CA THR A 192 2.17 -7.70 -24.39
C THR A 192 0.67 -8.07 -24.45
N PRO A 193 -0.03 -7.83 -25.58
CA PRO A 193 -1.43 -8.23 -25.72
C PRO A 193 -1.68 -9.72 -25.45
N ALA A 194 -0.78 -10.60 -25.89
CA ALA A 194 -0.88 -12.05 -25.65
C ALA A 194 -0.74 -12.39 -24.17
N PHE A 195 0.23 -11.78 -23.48
CA PHE A 195 0.43 -11.96 -22.04
C PHE A 195 -0.78 -11.49 -21.25
N LEU A 196 -1.28 -10.28 -21.54
CA LEU A 196 -2.48 -9.74 -20.89
C LEU A 196 -3.71 -10.62 -21.13
N ASN A 197 -3.89 -11.12 -22.37
CA ASN A 197 -5.01 -12.01 -22.69
C ASN A 197 -4.92 -13.35 -21.94
N HIS A 198 -3.71 -13.90 -21.76
CA HIS A 198 -3.51 -15.11 -20.97
C HIS A 198 -3.78 -14.90 -19.47
N HIS A 199 -3.54 -13.69 -18.96
CA HIS A 199 -3.69 -13.33 -17.55
C HIS A 199 -4.93 -12.48 -17.23
N ARG A 200 -6.00 -12.54 -18.05
CA ARG A 200 -7.25 -11.77 -17.78
C ARG A 200 -7.95 -12.11 -16.46
N TRP A 201 -7.57 -13.22 -15.83
CA TRP A 201 -8.12 -13.67 -14.56
C TRP A 201 -7.53 -12.93 -13.33
N VAL A 202 -6.42 -12.19 -13.49
CA VAL A 202 -5.87 -11.35 -12.42
C VAL A 202 -6.59 -10.01 -12.35
N ASN A 203 -6.61 -9.37 -11.18
CA ASN A 203 -7.27 -8.08 -11.00
C ASN A 203 -6.38 -6.91 -11.42
N SER A 204 -5.06 -7.06 -11.27
CA SER A 204 -4.10 -6.01 -11.56
C SER A 204 -2.71 -6.55 -11.91
N PHE A 205 -1.87 -5.66 -12.44
CA PHE A 205 -0.45 -5.92 -12.68
C PHE A 205 0.42 -4.92 -11.92
N GLY A 206 1.55 -5.39 -11.42
CA GLY A 206 2.61 -4.55 -10.86
C GLY A 206 3.89 -4.67 -11.68
N PRO A 207 4.09 -3.85 -12.72
CA PRO A 207 5.34 -3.81 -13.46
C PRO A 207 6.41 -3.01 -12.71
N TYR A 208 7.68 -3.30 -12.97
CA TYR A 208 8.75 -2.38 -12.61
C TYR A 208 8.52 -1.02 -13.31
N TYR A 209 8.67 0.07 -12.56
CA TYR A 209 8.32 1.41 -13.00
C TYR A 209 9.17 1.91 -14.17
N GLU A 210 10.47 1.60 -14.17
CA GLU A 210 11.40 2.14 -15.15
C GLU A 210 11.08 1.62 -16.55
N GLY A 211 10.97 2.55 -17.51
CA GLY A 211 10.59 2.22 -18.88
C GLY A 211 9.09 1.98 -19.11
N LEU A 212 8.25 2.07 -18.07
CA LEU A 212 6.80 1.94 -18.23
C LEU A 212 6.22 3.09 -19.04
N SER A 213 5.52 2.76 -20.12
CA SER A 213 4.93 3.71 -21.05
C SER A 213 3.41 3.81 -20.91
N ARG A 214 2.86 4.95 -21.36
CA ARG A 214 1.40 5.14 -21.49
C ARG A 214 0.74 4.10 -22.39
N ALA A 215 1.46 3.60 -23.40
CA ALA A 215 0.93 2.59 -24.31
C ALA A 215 0.67 1.26 -23.57
N GLU A 216 1.60 0.83 -22.71
CA GLU A 216 1.43 -0.39 -21.90
C GLU A 216 0.32 -0.21 -20.86
N ILE A 217 0.27 0.93 -20.18
CA ILE A 217 -0.81 1.26 -19.24
C ILE A 217 -2.17 1.21 -19.93
N ASN A 218 -2.30 1.82 -21.11
CA ASN A 218 -3.55 1.81 -21.86
C ASN A 218 -3.96 0.39 -22.27
N ARG A 219 -3.02 -0.52 -22.58
CA ARG A 219 -3.33 -1.93 -22.88
C ARG A 219 -3.89 -2.65 -21.65
N VAL A 220 -3.32 -2.45 -20.47
CA VAL A 220 -3.84 -3.03 -19.22
C VAL A 220 -5.25 -2.52 -18.94
N ARG A 221 -5.46 -1.20 -19.02
CA ARG A 221 -6.77 -0.59 -18.77
C ARG A 221 -7.84 -1.01 -19.78
N ALA A 222 -7.45 -1.27 -21.04
CA ALA A 222 -8.37 -1.79 -22.05
C ALA A 222 -8.91 -3.20 -21.71
N GLN A 223 -8.27 -3.93 -20.79
CA GLN A 223 -8.75 -5.20 -20.25
C GLN A 223 -9.54 -5.04 -18.95
N HIS A 224 -9.83 -3.81 -18.51
CA HIS A 224 -10.45 -3.49 -17.22
C HIS A 224 -9.65 -3.98 -16.00
N GLN A 225 -8.33 -4.11 -16.16
CA GLN A 225 -7.40 -4.44 -15.08
C GLN A 225 -6.69 -3.17 -14.60
N GLN A 226 -6.21 -3.19 -13.36
CA GLN A 226 -5.51 -2.05 -12.75
C GLN A 226 -3.99 -2.20 -12.88
N ILE A 227 -3.25 -1.10 -12.76
CA ILE A 227 -1.79 -1.09 -12.83
C ILE A 227 -1.16 -0.32 -11.66
N TYR A 228 -0.25 -0.99 -10.96
CA TYR A 228 0.42 -0.51 -9.75
C TYR A 228 1.93 -0.71 -9.85
N PRO A 229 2.68 0.19 -10.51
CA PRO A 229 4.12 0.02 -10.67
C PRO A 229 4.87 -0.05 -9.33
N TRP A 230 5.93 -0.85 -9.30
CA TRP A 230 6.88 -0.96 -8.19
C TRP A 230 8.28 -0.50 -8.62
N PHE A 231 9.19 -0.33 -7.66
CA PHE A 231 10.56 0.07 -7.91
C PHE A 231 11.52 -0.58 -6.90
N SER A 232 12.82 -0.49 -7.16
CA SER A 232 13.83 -0.84 -6.16
C SER A 232 14.03 0.33 -5.18
N ASN A 233 14.42 0.08 -3.94
CA ASN A 233 14.63 1.15 -2.93
C ASN A 233 15.54 2.30 -3.40
N ARG A 234 16.41 2.06 -4.40
CA ARG A 234 17.31 3.09 -4.97
C ARG A 234 16.70 3.89 -6.12
N HIS A 235 15.61 3.41 -6.71
CA HIS A 235 15.02 3.92 -7.95
C HIS A 235 13.58 4.39 -7.76
N GLU A 236 13.20 4.78 -6.55
CA GLU A 236 11.92 5.44 -6.33
C GLU A 236 11.84 6.75 -7.13
N PRO A 237 10.76 6.98 -7.90
CA PRO A 237 10.60 8.21 -8.66
C PRO A 237 10.55 9.44 -7.75
N SER A 238 11.41 10.42 -8.02
CA SER A 238 11.46 11.66 -7.24
C SER A 238 10.29 12.61 -7.52
N ASP A 239 9.78 12.63 -8.76
CA ASP A 239 8.63 13.44 -9.14
C ASP A 239 7.33 12.63 -9.14
N VAL A 240 6.62 12.74 -8.02
CA VAL A 240 5.29 12.16 -7.83
C VAL A 240 4.30 12.58 -8.92
N ARG A 241 4.37 13.81 -9.44
CA ARG A 241 3.41 14.28 -10.46
C ARG A 241 3.62 13.58 -11.79
N SER A 242 4.85 13.25 -12.14
CA SER A 242 5.16 12.50 -13.35
C SER A 242 4.58 11.08 -13.28
N VAL A 243 4.69 10.42 -12.12
CA VAL A 243 4.06 9.11 -11.88
C VAL A 243 2.54 9.19 -12.02
N VAL A 244 1.90 10.11 -11.29
CA VAL A 244 0.44 10.29 -11.33
C VAL A 244 -0.01 10.65 -12.76
N GLY A 245 0.72 11.51 -13.44
CA GLY A 245 0.46 11.94 -14.82
C GLY A 245 0.69 10.86 -15.87
N LEU A 246 1.32 9.73 -15.52
CA LEU A 246 1.48 8.57 -16.40
C LEU A 246 0.14 7.83 -16.60
N GLY A 247 -0.81 8.00 -15.68
CA GLY A 247 -2.15 7.41 -15.75
C GLY A 247 -2.25 6.02 -15.11
N VAL A 248 -1.34 5.69 -14.20
CA VAL A 248 -1.41 4.48 -13.36
C VAL A 248 -2.49 4.61 -12.28
N ASP A 249 -2.99 3.48 -11.77
CA ASP A 249 -4.06 3.46 -10.77
C ASP A 249 -3.54 3.63 -9.33
N GLY A 250 -2.21 3.55 -9.14
CA GLY A 250 -1.54 3.70 -7.86
C GLY A 250 -0.04 3.40 -7.97
N ILE A 251 0.65 3.25 -6.85
CA ILE A 251 2.09 2.94 -6.80
C ILE A 251 2.49 2.29 -5.47
N PHE A 252 3.46 1.37 -5.52
CA PHE A 252 4.26 0.98 -4.36
C PHE A 252 5.25 2.08 -4.03
N THR A 253 5.22 2.64 -2.82
CA THR A 253 6.05 3.80 -2.44
C THR A 253 6.67 3.64 -1.05
N ASN A 254 7.90 4.11 -0.86
CA ASN A 254 8.50 4.26 0.48
C ASN A 254 8.15 5.62 1.11
N TRP A 255 7.26 6.41 0.48
CA TRP A 255 6.88 7.79 0.84
C TRP A 255 5.38 8.03 0.66
N ALA A 256 4.55 7.33 1.44
CA ALA A 256 3.10 7.52 1.37
C ALA A 256 2.71 9.00 1.55
N PHE A 257 3.41 9.71 2.43
CA PHE A 257 3.21 11.15 2.66
C PHE A 257 3.20 12.00 1.39
N ARG A 258 4.19 11.80 0.51
CA ARG A 258 4.34 12.60 -0.71
C ARG A 258 3.21 12.33 -1.70
N TYR A 259 2.82 11.07 -1.85
CA TYR A 259 1.71 10.69 -2.72
C TYR A 259 0.38 11.17 -2.16
N THR A 260 0.14 11.05 -0.85
CA THR A 260 -1.06 11.59 -0.19
C THR A 260 -1.19 13.09 -0.41
N LEU A 261 -0.09 13.85 -0.23
CA LEU A 261 -0.07 15.29 -0.53
C LEU A 261 -0.34 15.63 -2.00
N ALA A 262 0.06 14.77 -2.93
CA ALA A 262 -0.11 15.02 -4.35
C ALA A 262 -1.51 14.66 -4.86
N THR A 263 -2.10 13.58 -4.37
CA THR A 263 -3.29 12.96 -4.96
C THR A 263 -4.59 13.27 -4.22
N ARG A 264 -4.50 13.70 -2.94
CA ARG A 264 -5.69 13.97 -2.09
C ARG A 264 -5.94 15.47 -1.86
N ARG A 265 -5.55 16.29 -2.84
CA ARG A 265 -5.68 17.76 -2.78
C ARG A 265 -7.12 18.20 -2.96
N GLN A 266 -7.56 19.11 -2.10
CA GLN A 266 -8.82 19.83 -2.27
C GLN A 266 -8.55 21.30 -2.59
N PRO A 267 -9.22 21.89 -3.61
CA PRO A 267 -9.14 23.32 -3.87
C PRO A 267 -9.49 24.13 -2.62
N TYR A 268 -8.72 25.19 -2.37
CA TYR A 268 -8.94 26.08 -1.23
C TYR A 268 -8.91 27.55 -1.63
N ARG A 269 -7.93 27.95 -2.47
CA ARG A 269 -7.86 29.20 -3.24
C ARG A 269 -8.42 30.44 -2.52
N ARG A 270 -7.80 30.85 -1.42
CA ARG A 270 -8.19 32.08 -0.68
C ARG A 270 -6.99 32.74 -0.01
N VAL A 271 -7.16 33.98 0.42
CA VAL A 271 -6.18 34.65 1.30
C VAL A 271 -6.49 34.25 2.74
N VAL A 272 -5.49 33.76 3.46
CA VAL A 272 -5.58 33.39 4.88
C VAL A 272 -4.69 34.29 5.72
N SER A 273 -5.04 34.47 6.98
CA SER A 273 -4.20 35.18 7.95
C SER A 273 -3.62 34.21 8.97
N ILE A 274 -2.34 34.39 9.33
CA ILE A 274 -1.69 33.55 10.34
C ILE A 274 -2.20 33.92 11.74
N ASN A 275 -2.64 32.92 12.49
CA ASN A 275 -3.07 33.06 13.88
C ASN A 275 -2.30 32.06 14.75
N THR A 276 -1.29 32.53 15.48
CA THR A 276 -0.48 31.70 16.39
C THR A 276 -1.02 31.68 17.82
N HIS A 277 -2.22 32.23 18.06
CA HIS A 277 -2.81 32.40 19.39
C HIS A 277 -1.87 33.09 20.38
N GLY A 278 -1.13 34.11 19.90
CA GLY A 278 -0.22 34.92 20.71
C GLY A 278 1.21 34.35 20.86
N ARG A 279 1.54 33.22 20.22
CA ARG A 279 2.86 32.54 20.36
C ARG A 279 3.94 33.03 19.39
N GLY A 280 3.81 34.23 18.84
CA GLY A 280 4.78 34.81 17.89
C GLY A 280 4.62 34.24 16.48
N SER A 281 5.36 33.18 16.15
CA SER A 281 5.45 32.61 14.80
C SER A 281 5.10 31.11 14.72
N VAL A 282 4.94 30.60 13.50
CA VAL A 282 4.65 29.18 13.21
C VAL A 282 5.60 28.63 12.17
N ASN A 283 6.10 27.42 12.40
CA ASN A 283 6.97 26.70 11.47
C ASN A 283 6.17 26.15 10.30
N LEU A 284 6.75 26.29 9.11
CA LEU A 284 6.25 25.64 7.91
C LEU A 284 6.70 24.18 7.84
N LEU A 285 5.92 23.34 7.17
CA LEU A 285 6.31 21.99 6.78
C LEU A 285 6.63 21.97 5.28
N ASN A 286 7.52 21.06 4.88
CA ASN A 286 7.76 20.74 3.48
C ASN A 286 6.86 19.60 2.98
N GLY A 287 6.98 19.24 1.70
CA GLY A 287 6.24 18.14 1.07
C GLY A 287 6.61 16.73 1.56
N GLU A 288 7.51 16.64 2.53
CA GLU A 288 7.88 15.40 3.23
C GLU A 288 7.37 15.40 4.69
N GLY A 289 6.68 16.46 5.10
CA GLY A 289 6.15 16.58 6.46
C GLY A 289 7.22 16.88 7.50
N ARG A 290 8.38 17.41 7.07
CA ARG A 290 9.44 17.92 7.94
C ARG A 290 9.25 19.42 8.16
N TYR A 291 9.48 19.87 9.38
CA TYR A 291 9.48 21.31 9.67
C TYR A 291 10.69 21.97 9.02
N LEU A 292 10.43 23.09 8.34
CA LEU A 292 11.42 23.99 7.78
C LEU A 292 11.90 24.96 8.86
N ASN A 293 13.14 25.47 8.72
CA ASN A 293 13.61 26.61 9.52
C ASN A 293 13.07 27.94 8.97
N HIS A 294 11.80 27.96 8.56
CA HIS A 294 11.10 29.08 7.95
C HIS A 294 9.83 29.34 8.75
N TYR A 295 9.61 30.60 9.12
CA TYR A 295 8.60 30.99 10.09
C TYR A 295 7.66 32.04 9.49
N LEU A 296 6.38 31.93 9.82
CA LEU A 296 5.41 32.98 9.52
C LEU A 296 4.96 33.67 10.79
N HIS A 297 4.97 35.00 10.78
CA HIS A 297 4.55 35.81 11.92
C HIS A 297 3.03 35.94 12.00
N ASN A 298 2.51 36.01 13.22
CA ASN A 298 1.10 36.28 13.50
C ASN A 298 0.60 37.54 12.76
N GLY A 299 -0.60 37.46 12.17
CA GLY A 299 -1.22 38.56 11.43
C GLY A 299 -0.77 38.71 9.97
N THR A 300 0.31 38.04 9.53
CA THR A 300 0.70 38.05 8.12
C THR A 300 -0.34 37.36 7.24
N ARG A 301 -0.48 37.81 5.99
CA ARG A 301 -1.50 37.33 5.03
C ARG A 301 -0.84 36.60 3.87
N TRP A 302 -1.37 35.45 3.52
CA TRP A 302 -0.81 34.57 2.50
C TRP A 302 -1.89 34.05 1.56
N ARG A 303 -1.54 33.86 0.29
CA ARG A 303 -2.39 33.14 -0.64
C ARG A 303 -2.25 31.64 -0.36
N ALA A 304 -3.37 30.98 -0.11
CA ALA A 304 -3.46 29.55 0.04
C ALA A 304 -4.07 28.91 -1.21
N TYR A 305 -3.52 27.78 -1.65
CA TYR A 305 -3.82 27.19 -2.96
C TYR A 305 -4.76 25.99 -2.83
N TYR A 306 -4.33 25.01 -2.04
CA TYR A 306 -5.05 23.76 -1.80
C TYR A 306 -4.81 23.29 -0.37
N ARG A 307 -5.62 22.34 0.08
CA ARG A 307 -5.50 21.69 1.39
C ARG A 307 -5.50 20.17 1.24
N VAL A 308 -4.89 19.49 2.20
CA VAL A 308 -4.80 18.03 2.27
C VAL A 308 -4.97 17.62 3.73
N TYR A 309 -5.76 16.59 3.99
CA TYR A 309 -5.81 15.97 5.32
C TYR A 309 -4.81 14.82 5.38
N ILE A 310 -3.90 14.85 6.35
CA ILE A 310 -2.87 13.83 6.55
C ILE A 310 -2.41 13.80 8.01
N ARG A 311 -2.09 12.63 8.57
CA ARG A 311 -1.70 12.47 9.99
C ARG A 311 -2.70 13.11 10.97
N GLY A 312 -3.99 13.00 10.67
CA GLY A 312 -5.04 13.60 11.50
C GLY A 312 -5.11 15.14 11.46
N THR A 313 -4.33 15.79 10.59
CA THR A 313 -4.20 17.25 10.51
C THR A 313 -4.54 17.73 9.10
N GLU A 314 -5.32 18.81 8.99
CA GLU A 314 -5.49 19.51 7.71
C GLU A 314 -4.28 20.42 7.48
N LEU A 315 -3.51 20.15 6.43
CA LEU A 315 -2.40 20.96 5.96
C LEU A 315 -2.86 21.83 4.80
N VAL A 316 -2.45 23.10 4.80
CA VAL A 316 -2.76 24.07 3.74
C VAL A 316 -1.48 24.48 3.05
N ASN A 317 -1.47 24.39 1.72
CA ASN A 317 -0.36 24.88 0.91
C ASN A 317 -0.45 26.39 0.73
N ILE A 318 0.66 27.08 0.97
CA ILE A 318 0.80 28.53 0.88
C ILE A 318 1.79 28.98 -0.21
N GLY A 319 2.14 28.08 -1.13
CA GLY A 319 3.08 28.31 -2.22
C GLY A 319 4.24 27.32 -2.20
N GLY A 320 4.76 26.98 -3.39
CA GLY A 320 5.87 26.03 -3.53
C GLY A 320 5.67 24.74 -2.73
N ASP A 321 6.75 24.28 -2.10
CA ASP A 321 6.77 23.12 -1.20
C ASP A 321 6.59 23.53 0.27
N GLN A 322 5.62 24.40 0.57
CA GLN A 322 5.39 24.93 1.91
C GLN A 322 3.96 24.72 2.38
N PHE A 323 3.83 24.17 3.58
CA PHE A 323 2.56 23.77 4.19
C PHE A 323 2.46 24.29 5.61
N ILE A 324 1.23 24.60 6.04
CA ILE A 324 0.93 25.02 7.40
C ILE A 324 -0.31 24.27 7.92
N PRO A 325 -0.33 23.83 9.18
CA PRO A 325 -1.54 23.26 9.77
C PRO A 325 -2.67 24.29 9.82
N GLN A 326 -3.87 23.90 9.36
CA GLN A 326 -5.07 24.76 9.30
C GLN A 326 -5.39 25.42 10.65
N LYS A 327 -5.07 24.77 11.77
CA LYS A 327 -5.27 25.33 13.12
C LYS A 327 -4.57 26.68 13.35
N TYR A 328 -3.58 27.03 12.54
CA TYR A 328 -2.87 28.31 12.59
C TYR A 328 -3.36 29.33 11.56
N LEU A 329 -4.49 29.06 10.89
CA LEU A 329 -5.07 29.93 9.87
C LEU A 329 -6.43 30.46 10.30
N LYS A 330 -6.68 31.74 9.99
CA LYS A 330 -7.98 32.42 10.11
C LYS A 330 -8.51 32.81 8.73
#